data_AF-A0A726RKD5-F1
#
_entry.id   AF-A0A726RKD5-F1
#
_cell.length_a   1.000
_cell.length_b   1.000
_cell.length_c   1.000
_cell.angle_alpha   90.00
_cell.angle_beta   90.00
_cell.angle_gamma   90.00
#
_symmetry.space_group_name_H-M   'P 1'
#
loop_
_entity.id
_entity.type
_entity.pdbx_description
1 polymer ?
#
loop_
_entity_poly.entity_id
_entity_poly.type
_entity_poly.pdbx_seq_one_letter_code
_entity_poly.pdbx_strand_id
1 'polypeptide(L)'
;MKFQDMRNNQENILASTVGQQMKQIGEAVNGYINIRYDKLSTLSNAAGTGTDPGPRTCSGSVCEINYQTLINEGLLPSTFIGVNANKSSYKILLRRGGISPNYVINGLITTTVPWSEGNKIRYDLLGKAMQTAGIDSGMTSSSSTASGY
;
A
#
# COMPACT_ATOMS: atom_id res chain seq x y z
N MET A 1 7.00 27.57 -23.52
CA MET A 1 6.43 26.86 -22.35
C MET A 1 6.46 27.82 -21.19
N LYS A 2 5.33 28.10 -20.53
CA LYS A 2 5.29 29.01 -19.37
C LYS A 2 5.71 28.22 -18.13
N PHE A 3 6.30 28.88 -17.14
CA PHE A 3 6.74 28.25 -15.87
C PHE A 3 5.61 27.48 -15.15
N GLN A 4 4.37 27.95 -15.27
CA GLN A 4 3.18 27.29 -14.73
C GLN A 4 2.92 25.93 -15.40
N ASP A 5 3.11 25.83 -16.72
CA ASP A 5 2.93 24.57 -17.45
C ASP A 5 3.99 23.54 -17.05
N MET A 6 5.24 24.00 -16.86
CA MET A 6 6.34 23.13 -16.40
C MET A 6 6.08 22.60 -14.99
N ARG A 7 5.58 23.44 -14.09
CA ARG A 7 5.24 23.04 -12.72
C ARG A 7 4.09 22.03 -12.69
N ASN A 8 3.02 22.26 -13.43
CA ASN A 8 1.90 21.32 -13.52
C ASN A 8 2.35 19.97 -14.10
N ASN A 9 3.23 19.98 -15.10
CA ASN A 9 3.76 18.74 -15.66
C ASN A 9 4.60 17.96 -14.64
N GLN A 10 5.40 18.66 -13.83
CA GLN A 10 6.19 18.04 -12.76
C GLN A 10 5.30 17.43 -11.67
N GLU A 11 4.22 18.12 -11.26
CA GLU A 11 3.25 17.61 -10.28
C GLU A 11 2.53 16.35 -10.83
N ASN A 12 2.17 16.33 -12.11
CA ASN A 12 1.57 15.17 -12.77
C ASN A 12 2.51 13.97 -12.85
N ILE A 13 3.80 14.19 -13.15
CA ILE A 13 4.82 13.13 -13.15
C ILE A 13 5.00 12.56 -11.74
N LEU A 14 5.00 13.42 -10.71
CA LEU A 14 5.10 12.98 -9.33
C LEU A 14 3.90 12.12 -8.92
N ALA A 15 2.67 12.54 -9.28
CA ALA A 15 1.45 11.76 -9.05
C ALA A 15 1.47 10.40 -9.75
N SER A 16 1.89 10.37 -11.02
CA SER A 16 2.02 9.12 -11.75
C SER A 16 3.08 8.19 -11.13
N THR A 17 4.21 8.74 -10.67
CA THR A 17 5.26 7.98 -9.98
C THR A 17 4.73 7.38 -8.67
N VAL A 18 4.00 8.15 -7.85
CA VAL A 18 3.37 7.63 -6.63
C VAL A 18 2.39 6.50 -6.95
N GLY A 19 1.59 6.65 -8.01
CA GLY A 19 0.66 5.61 -8.45
C GLY A 19 1.38 4.33 -8.88
N GLN A 20 2.49 4.44 -9.62
CA GLN A 20 3.32 3.28 -9.99
C GLN A 20 3.93 2.60 -8.76
N GLN A 21 4.43 3.37 -7.79
CA GLN A 21 4.95 2.83 -6.54
C GLN A 21 3.84 2.13 -5.73
N MET A 22 2.63 2.70 -5.68
CA MET A 22 1.47 2.05 -5.03
C MET A 22 1.12 0.73 -5.70
N LYS A 23 1.11 0.68 -7.04
CA LYS A 23 0.88 -0.54 -7.79
C LYS A 23 1.91 -1.61 -7.48
N GLN A 24 3.20 -1.25 -7.48
CA GLN A 24 4.30 -2.18 -7.16
C GLN A 24 4.13 -2.81 -5.77
N ILE A 25 3.75 -2.00 -4.76
CA ILE A 25 3.48 -2.52 -3.42
C ILE A 25 2.22 -3.38 -3.41
N GLY A 26 1.17 -3.00 -4.15
CA GLY A 26 -0.04 -3.82 -4.33
C GLY A 26 0.26 -5.21 -4.85
N GLU A 27 1.05 -5.30 -5.92
CA GLU A 27 1.49 -6.57 -6.50
C GLU A 27 2.34 -7.39 -5.52
N ALA A 28 3.25 -6.75 -4.80
CA ALA A 28 4.06 -7.41 -3.78
C ALA A 28 3.20 -7.91 -2.60
N VAL A 29 2.21 -7.14 -2.14
CA VAL A 29 1.28 -7.55 -1.08
C VAL A 29 0.44 -8.75 -1.54
N ASN A 30 -0.06 -8.75 -2.78
CA ASN A 30 -0.76 -9.91 -3.33
C ASN A 30 0.15 -11.14 -3.39
N GLY A 31 1.42 -10.98 -3.80
CA GLY A 31 2.41 -12.04 -3.73
C GLY A 31 2.61 -12.58 -2.31
N TYR A 32 2.68 -11.70 -1.32
CA TYR A 32 2.83 -12.08 0.08
C TYR A 32 1.61 -12.84 0.61
N ILE A 33 0.40 -12.39 0.26
CA ILE A 33 -0.85 -13.08 0.62
C ILE A 33 -0.83 -14.51 0.06
N ASN A 34 -0.39 -14.70 -1.18
CA ASN A 34 -0.32 -16.02 -1.81
C ASN A 34 0.72 -16.93 -1.14
N ILE A 35 1.92 -16.41 -0.84
CA ILE A 35 3.02 -17.22 -0.25
C ILE A 35 2.72 -17.58 1.20
N ARG A 36 2.08 -16.69 1.96
CA ARG A 36 1.83 -16.84 3.41
C ARG A 36 0.35 -17.00 3.73
N TYR A 37 -0.45 -17.50 2.78
CA TYR A 37 -1.88 -17.69 2.95
C TYR A 37 -2.19 -18.56 4.18
N ASP A 38 -1.44 -19.64 4.38
CA ASP A 38 -1.59 -20.53 5.54
C ASP A 38 -1.47 -19.75 6.86
N LYS A 39 -0.41 -18.95 7.01
CA LYS A 39 -0.15 -18.14 8.22
C LYS A 39 -1.17 -17.04 8.41
N LEU A 40 -1.58 -16.37 7.35
CA LEU A 40 -2.59 -15.31 7.38
C LEU A 40 -3.98 -15.87 7.70
N SER A 41 -4.30 -17.05 7.19
CA SER A 41 -5.57 -17.74 7.47
C SER A 41 -5.66 -18.17 8.93
N THR A 42 -4.54 -18.49 9.58
CA THR A 42 -4.48 -18.81 11.02
C THR A 42 -4.14 -17.60 11.91
N LEU A 43 -3.98 -16.40 11.34
CA LEU A 43 -3.58 -15.18 12.07
C LEU A 43 -2.31 -15.34 12.89
N SER A 44 -1.30 -16.01 12.33
CA SER A 44 -0.05 -16.33 13.01
C SER A 44 0.90 -15.13 13.02
N ASN A 45 1.41 -14.76 14.19
CA ASN A 45 2.44 -13.72 14.32
C ASN A 45 3.81 -14.21 13.88
N ALA A 46 4.64 -13.31 13.36
CA ALA A 46 5.99 -13.58 12.92
C ALA A 46 6.93 -12.47 13.37
N ALA A 47 8.05 -12.84 13.98
CA ALA A 47 9.09 -11.90 14.38
C ALA A 47 10.00 -11.47 13.22
N GLY A 48 9.88 -12.10 12.03
CA GLY A 48 10.72 -11.81 10.87
C GLY A 48 12.09 -12.49 10.90
N THR A 49 12.14 -13.75 11.31
CA THR A 49 13.40 -14.52 11.45
C THR A 49 13.23 -15.96 10.95
N GLY A 50 14.34 -16.59 10.54
CA GLY A 50 14.35 -17.99 10.11
C GLY A 50 13.51 -18.26 8.86
N THR A 51 12.59 -19.23 8.94
CA THR A 51 11.73 -19.65 7.83
C THR A 51 10.56 -18.69 7.54
N ASP A 52 10.37 -17.70 8.41
CA ASP A 52 9.35 -16.65 8.29
C ASP A 52 10.03 -15.27 8.41
N PRO A 53 10.74 -14.85 7.36
CA PRO A 53 11.63 -13.70 7.39
C PRO A 53 10.88 -12.37 7.39
N GLY A 54 9.59 -12.37 7.05
CA GLY A 54 8.75 -11.19 7.07
C GLY A 54 8.06 -10.98 8.42
N PRO A 55 8.37 -9.91 9.19
CA PRO A 55 7.64 -9.63 10.42
C PRO A 55 6.16 -9.37 10.14
N ARG A 56 5.29 -9.97 10.95
CA ARG A 56 3.84 -9.81 10.86
C ARG A 56 3.21 -9.79 12.24
N THR A 57 2.30 -8.84 12.45
CA THR A 57 1.58 -8.70 13.71
C THR A 57 0.08 -8.76 13.44
N CYS A 58 -0.53 -9.87 13.78
CA CYS A 58 -1.95 -10.14 13.73
C CYS A 58 -2.62 -9.79 15.07
N SER A 59 -3.66 -8.96 15.00
CA SER A 59 -4.52 -8.60 16.11
C SER A 59 -5.99 -8.67 15.68
N GLY A 60 -6.79 -9.49 16.37
CA GLY A 60 -8.16 -9.76 15.96
C GLY A 60 -8.23 -10.41 14.58
N SER A 61 -8.85 -9.75 13.61
CA SER A 61 -8.96 -10.24 12.21
C SER A 61 -8.07 -9.48 11.22
N VAL A 62 -7.10 -8.71 11.72
CA VAL A 62 -6.22 -7.86 10.91
C VAL A 62 -4.77 -8.18 11.23
N CYS A 63 -3.94 -8.36 10.21
CA CYS A 63 -2.50 -8.46 10.31
C CYS A 63 -1.84 -7.23 9.70
N GLU A 64 -0.96 -6.59 10.44
CA GLU A 64 -0.14 -5.47 9.98
C GLU A 64 1.24 -5.99 9.57
N ILE A 65 1.70 -5.56 8.40
CA ILE A 65 3.05 -5.83 7.89
C ILE A 65 3.71 -4.52 7.43
N ASN A 66 5.03 -4.56 7.27
CA ASN A 66 5.80 -3.42 6.77
C ASN A 66 6.34 -3.71 5.37
N TYR A 67 6.78 -2.68 4.63
CA TYR A 67 7.50 -2.87 3.36
C TYR A 67 8.75 -3.74 3.55
N GLN A 68 9.38 -3.70 4.73
CA GLN A 68 10.50 -4.57 5.08
C GLN A 68 10.12 -6.06 5.03
N THR A 69 8.88 -6.40 5.39
CA THR A 69 8.34 -7.77 5.26
C THR A 69 8.39 -8.23 3.81
N LEU A 70 7.99 -7.36 2.88
CA LEU A 70 7.98 -7.67 1.45
C LEU A 70 9.41 -7.78 0.88
N ILE A 71 10.35 -6.97 1.37
CA ILE A 71 11.78 -7.08 1.01
C ILE A 71 12.34 -8.42 1.50
N ASN A 72 12.08 -8.78 2.76
CA ASN A 72 12.61 -9.99 3.37
C ASN A 72 12.07 -11.27 2.71
N GLU A 73 10.86 -11.21 2.13
CA GLU A 73 10.25 -12.29 1.36
C GLU A 73 10.63 -12.25 -0.13
N GLY A 74 11.47 -11.29 -0.55
CA GLY A 74 11.96 -11.17 -1.93
C GLY A 74 10.94 -10.61 -2.93
N LEU A 75 9.86 -9.99 -2.45
CA LEU A 75 8.76 -9.44 -3.26
C LEU A 75 9.00 -7.97 -3.66
N LEU A 76 9.83 -7.27 -2.89
CA LEU A 76 10.31 -5.93 -3.23
C LEU A 76 11.85 -5.92 -3.31
N PRO A 77 12.44 -5.07 -4.17
CA PRO A 77 13.90 -4.94 -4.24
C PRO A 77 14.46 -4.40 -2.92
N SER A 78 15.68 -4.81 -2.58
CA SER A 78 16.36 -4.35 -1.35
C SER A 78 16.62 -2.84 -1.31
N THR A 79 16.59 -2.18 -2.47
CA THR A 79 16.69 -0.72 -2.61
C THR A 79 15.35 0.00 -2.42
N PHE A 80 14.26 -0.72 -2.18
CA PHE A 80 12.94 -0.12 -2.00
C PHE A 80 12.92 0.73 -0.72
N ILE A 81 12.52 1.99 -0.87
CA ILE A 81 12.40 2.93 0.24
C ILE A 81 10.92 3.00 0.61
N GLY A 82 10.60 2.81 1.89
CA GLY A 82 9.22 2.79 2.41
C GLY A 82 8.44 4.11 2.33
N VAL A 83 8.94 5.11 1.59
CA VAL A 83 8.29 6.39 1.36
C VAL A 83 8.10 6.61 -0.14
N ASN A 84 6.94 7.14 -0.50
CA ASN A 84 6.63 7.48 -1.88
C ASN A 84 7.28 8.80 -2.32
N ALA A 85 7.17 9.15 -3.61
CA ALA A 85 7.70 10.41 -4.12
C ALA A 85 7.10 11.67 -3.47
N ASN A 86 5.93 11.56 -2.82
CA ASN A 86 5.30 12.59 -1.99
C ASN A 86 5.72 12.51 -0.50
N LYS A 87 6.82 11.81 -0.19
CA LYS A 87 7.36 11.62 1.18
C LYS A 87 6.36 11.00 2.17
N SER A 88 5.37 10.29 1.66
CA SER A 88 4.35 9.62 2.46
C SER A 88 4.72 8.15 2.62
N SER A 89 4.82 7.70 3.87
CA SER A 89 5.09 6.29 4.19
C SER A 89 3.87 5.42 3.91
N TYR A 90 4.12 4.16 3.58
CA TYR A 90 3.07 3.15 3.36
C TYR A 90 2.74 2.41 4.65
N LYS A 91 1.45 2.15 4.86
CA LYS A 91 0.94 1.25 5.88
C LYS A 91 0.20 0.11 5.18
N ILE A 92 0.51 -1.12 5.56
CA ILE A 92 -0.05 -2.33 4.92
C ILE A 92 -0.83 -3.12 5.95
N LEU A 93 -2.12 -3.31 5.68
CA LEU A 93 -3.06 -4.04 6.52
C LEU A 93 -3.63 -5.21 5.72
N LEU A 94 -3.62 -6.39 6.31
CA LEU A 94 -4.16 -7.62 5.74
C LEU A 94 -5.35 -8.05 6.60
N ARG A 95 -6.56 -7.97 6.06
CA ARG A 95 -7.77 -8.36 6.79
C ARG A 95 -8.21 -9.76 6.38
N ARG A 96 -8.32 -10.65 7.36
CA ARG A 96 -8.97 -11.95 7.17
C ARG A 96 -10.48 -11.81 7.30
N GLY A 97 -11.19 -12.18 6.25
CA GLY A 97 -12.64 -12.37 6.23
C GLY A 97 -13.01 -13.82 5.87
N GLY A 98 -14.31 -14.08 5.71
CA GLY A 98 -14.83 -15.41 5.39
C GLY A 98 -15.05 -16.31 6.60
N ILE A 99 -15.47 -17.55 6.31
CA ILE A 99 -15.75 -18.60 7.31
C ILE A 99 -14.88 -19.82 7.01
N SER A 100 -14.49 -20.55 8.07
CA SER A 100 -13.70 -21.78 7.90
C SER A 100 -14.42 -22.77 6.97
N PRO A 101 -13.71 -23.42 6.02
CA PRO A 101 -12.26 -23.38 5.78
C PRO A 101 -11.80 -22.32 4.75
N ASN A 102 -12.74 -21.58 4.16
CA ASN A 102 -12.48 -20.66 3.05
C ASN A 102 -12.34 -19.23 3.54
N TYR A 103 -11.16 -18.92 4.08
CA TYR A 103 -10.83 -17.56 4.47
C TYR A 103 -10.45 -16.71 3.25
N VAL A 104 -10.87 -15.44 3.25
CA VAL A 104 -10.47 -14.47 2.23
C VAL A 104 -9.55 -13.46 2.88
N ILE A 105 -8.33 -13.30 2.35
CA ILE A 105 -7.38 -12.31 2.84
C ILE A 105 -7.39 -11.11 1.89
N ASN A 106 -7.81 -9.96 2.39
CA ASN A 106 -7.80 -8.71 1.63
C ASN A 106 -6.65 -7.83 2.10
N GLY A 107 -5.83 -7.36 1.17
CA GLY A 107 -4.79 -6.36 1.43
C GLY A 107 -5.33 -4.95 1.28
N LEU A 108 -4.99 -4.07 2.21
CA LEU A 108 -5.25 -2.64 2.17
C LEU A 108 -3.93 -1.91 2.38
N ILE A 109 -3.53 -1.11 1.39
CA ILE A 109 -2.34 -0.27 1.46
C ILE A 109 -2.80 1.17 1.58
N THR A 110 -2.32 1.88 2.61
CA THR A 110 -2.64 3.29 2.82
C THR A 110 -1.37 4.12 2.89
N THR A 111 -1.48 5.40 2.54
CA THR A 111 -0.43 6.39 2.69
C THR A 111 -0.66 7.20 3.96
N THR A 112 0.38 7.45 4.73
CA THR A 112 0.30 8.13 6.05
C THR A 112 0.01 9.63 5.98
N VAL A 113 0.42 10.27 4.88
CA VAL A 113 0.25 11.71 4.63
C VAL A 113 -0.72 11.92 3.48
N PRO A 114 -1.77 12.76 3.63
CA PRO A 114 -2.66 13.13 2.55
C PRO A 114 -1.95 14.05 1.55
N TRP A 115 -2.40 14.03 0.29
CA TRP A 115 -1.86 14.96 -0.70
C TRP A 115 -2.50 16.34 -0.53
N SER A 116 -1.78 17.25 0.12
CA SER A 116 -2.24 18.62 0.35
C SER A 116 -1.23 19.67 -0.11
N GLU A 117 -1.76 20.81 -0.54
CA GLU A 117 -1.00 22.04 -0.78
C GLU A 117 -1.62 23.14 0.09
N GLY A 118 -0.92 23.53 1.15
CA GLY A 118 -1.49 24.37 2.22
C GLY A 118 -2.68 23.69 2.89
N ASN A 119 -3.82 24.38 2.95
CA ASN A 119 -5.07 23.86 3.53
C ASN A 119 -5.97 23.13 2.51
N LYS A 120 -5.52 22.92 1.27
CA LYS A 120 -6.34 22.28 0.22
C LYS A 120 -5.79 20.89 -0.12
N ILE A 121 -6.69 19.91 -0.15
CA ILE A 121 -6.38 18.57 -0.65
C ILE A 121 -6.36 18.62 -2.18
N ARG A 122 -5.30 18.12 -2.80
CA ARG A 122 -5.11 18.08 -4.26
C ARG A 122 -5.71 16.79 -4.82
N TYR A 123 -7.04 16.77 -4.94
CA TYR A 123 -7.79 15.62 -5.48
C TYR A 123 -7.44 15.29 -6.93
N ASP A 124 -6.96 16.28 -7.70
CA ASP A 124 -6.45 16.11 -9.06
C ASP A 124 -5.23 15.17 -9.10
N LEU A 125 -4.26 15.41 -8.21
CA LEU A 125 -3.03 14.60 -8.12
C LEU A 125 -3.30 13.24 -7.50
N LEU A 126 -4.20 13.16 -6.50
CA LEU A 126 -4.71 11.89 -6.00
C LEU A 126 -5.36 11.09 -7.12
N GLY A 127 -6.33 11.66 -7.84
CA GLY A 127 -6.99 11.00 -8.97
C GLY A 127 -6.01 10.50 -10.03
N LYS A 128 -4.95 11.25 -10.32
CA LYS A 128 -3.90 10.84 -11.27
C LYS A 128 -3.07 9.67 -10.75
N ALA A 129 -2.69 9.70 -9.47
CA ALA A 129 -2.00 8.58 -8.81
C ALA A 129 -2.87 7.32 -8.82
N MET A 130 -4.17 7.45 -8.50
CA MET A 130 -5.14 6.35 -8.50
C MET A 130 -5.34 5.76 -9.91
N GLN A 131 -5.51 6.61 -10.92
CA GLN A 131 -5.60 6.16 -12.32
C GLN A 131 -4.37 5.34 -12.72
N THR A 132 -3.19 5.72 -12.23
CA THR A 132 -1.94 5.01 -12.54
C THR A 132 -1.79 3.72 -11.71
N ALA A 133 -2.27 3.73 -10.46
CA ALA A 133 -2.25 2.57 -9.57
C ALA A 133 -3.21 1.46 -10.05
N GLY A 134 -4.33 1.84 -10.67
CA GLY A 134 -5.26 0.94 -11.35
C GLY A 134 -6.50 0.59 -10.53
N ILE A 135 -7.24 -0.43 -10.99
CA ILE A 135 -8.62 -0.76 -10.55
C ILE A 135 -8.68 -1.14 -9.07
N ASP A 136 -7.61 -1.70 -8.49
CA ASP A 136 -7.59 -2.12 -7.07
C ASP A 136 -7.31 -0.96 -6.09
N SER A 137 -7.45 0.29 -6.54
CA SER A 137 -7.03 1.47 -5.78
C SER A 137 -8.26 2.29 -5.35
N GLY A 138 -8.38 2.57 -4.04
CA GLY A 138 -9.39 3.48 -3.49
C GLY A 138 -8.82 4.73 -2.80
N MET A 139 -9.60 5.82 -2.78
CA MET A 139 -9.24 7.06 -2.08
C MET A 139 -10.16 7.27 -0.88
N THR A 140 -9.66 7.87 0.20
CA THR A 140 -10.50 8.20 1.34
C THR A 140 -10.34 9.64 1.80
N SER A 141 -11.49 10.23 2.14
CA SER A 141 -11.61 11.51 2.84
C SER A 141 -11.64 11.37 4.37
N SER A 142 -11.57 10.14 4.90
CA SER A 142 -11.69 9.80 6.32
C SER A 142 -10.55 8.89 6.77
N SER A 143 -10.07 9.05 8.01
CA SER A 143 -9.07 8.15 8.60
C SER A 143 -9.59 6.73 8.89
N SER A 144 -10.90 6.50 8.79
CA SER A 144 -11.56 5.26 9.22
C SER A 144 -12.24 4.46 8.10
N THR A 145 -12.42 5.01 6.90
CA THR A 145 -13.20 4.37 5.83
C THR A 145 -12.53 4.52 4.48
N ALA A 146 -11.94 3.46 3.93
CA ALA A 146 -11.45 3.48 2.55
C ALA A 146 -12.61 3.34 1.54
N SER A 147 -12.78 4.31 0.64
CA SER A 147 -13.77 4.23 -0.45
C SER A 147 -13.07 3.94 -1.78
N GLY A 148 -13.15 2.69 -2.23
CA GLY A 148 -12.73 2.28 -3.58
C GLY A 148 -13.85 2.43 -4.60
N TYR A 149 -13.50 2.63 -5.87
CA TYR A 149 -14.39 2.46 -7.01
C TYR A 149 -14.27 1.04 -7.55
#